data_AF-A0A2A9LUU3-F1
#
_entry.id   AF-A0A2A9LUU3-F1
#
_cell.length_a   1.000
_cell.length_b   1.000
_cell.length_c   1.000
_cell.angle_alpha   90.00
_cell.angle_beta   90.00
_cell.angle_gamma   90.00
#
_symmetry.space_group_name_H-M   'P 1'
#
loop_
_entity.id
_entity.type
_entity.pdbx_description
1 polymer ?
#
loop_
_entity_poly.entity_id
_entity_poly.type
_entity_poly.pdbx_seq_one_letter_code
_entity_poly.pdbx_strand_id
1 'polypeptide(L)'
;MSNAANDAVERLLDAIEADSDDCWAMYEEIGRVAVGRLRLADRDALRAIARAWVASDDAQAALVDTDRHSPDLDAAKDRAERVDAVLRDVIRNVLFPAAT
;
A
#
# COMPACT_ATOMS: atom_id res chain seq x y z
N MET A 1 -17.29 -28.61 -3.58
CA MET A 1 -17.06 -27.70 -2.43
C MET A 1 -18.35 -27.63 -1.63
N SER A 2 -18.27 -27.67 -0.30
CA SER A 2 -19.45 -27.58 0.57
C SER A 2 -19.94 -26.14 0.68
N ASN A 3 -21.24 -25.93 0.96
CA ASN A 3 -21.81 -24.60 1.17
C ASN A 3 -21.02 -23.78 2.22
N ALA A 4 -20.59 -24.42 3.32
CA ALA A 4 -19.80 -23.76 4.36
C ALA A 4 -18.43 -23.22 3.88
N ALA A 5 -17.82 -23.86 2.89
CA ALA A 5 -16.56 -23.38 2.31
C ALA A 5 -16.80 -22.16 1.41
N ASN A 6 -17.91 -22.16 0.65
CA ASN A 6 -18.29 -21.00 -0.15
C ASN A 6 -18.65 -19.81 0.74
N ASP A 7 -19.42 -20.02 1.81
CA ASP A 7 -19.78 -18.97 2.77
C ASP A 7 -18.54 -18.34 3.44
N ALA A 8 -17.48 -19.14 3.67
CA ALA A 8 -16.23 -18.64 4.22
C ALA A 8 -15.45 -17.78 3.22
N VAL A 9 -15.47 -18.13 1.93
CA VAL A 9 -14.85 -17.33 0.87
C VAL A 9 -15.61 -16.02 0.67
N GLU A 10 -16.94 -16.04 0.62
CA GLU A 10 -17.74 -14.82 0.48
C GLU A 10 -17.48 -13.84 1.63
N ARG A 11 -17.46 -14.33 2.88
CA ARG A 11 -17.07 -13.47 4.03
C ARG A 11 -15.68 -12.87 3.91
N LEU A 12 -14.74 -13.59 3.33
CA LEU A 12 -13.40 -13.07 3.08
C LEU A 12 -13.42 -12.00 1.98
N LEU A 13 -14.18 -12.20 0.91
CA LEU A 13 -14.35 -11.20 -0.15
C LEU A 13 -15.02 -9.92 0.39
N ASP A 14 -16.04 -10.05 1.23
CA ASP A 14 -16.68 -8.93 1.92
C ASP A 14 -15.68 -8.17 2.82
N ALA A 15 -14.84 -8.91 3.56
CA ALA A 15 -13.81 -8.32 4.41
C ALA A 15 -12.72 -7.58 3.61
N ILE A 16 -12.39 -8.08 2.42
CA ILE A 16 -11.48 -7.41 1.47
C ILE A 16 -12.13 -6.13 0.93
N GLU A 17 -13.40 -6.19 0.54
CA GLU A 17 -14.13 -5.02 0.04
C GLU A 17 -14.26 -3.93 1.10
N ALA A 18 -14.37 -4.31 2.38
CA ALA A 18 -14.37 -3.41 3.52
C ALA A 18 -12.98 -2.90 3.94
N ASP A 19 -11.90 -3.32 3.26
CA ASP A 19 -10.50 -3.04 3.62
C ASP A 19 -10.18 -3.39 5.08
N SER A 20 -10.65 -4.56 5.54
CA SER A 20 -10.48 -4.99 6.93
C SER A 20 -9.03 -5.36 7.26
N ASP A 21 -8.56 -4.92 8.42
CA ASP A 21 -7.27 -5.33 9.01
C ASP A 21 -7.16 -6.85 9.21
N ASP A 22 -8.30 -7.57 9.33
CA ASP A 22 -8.32 -9.03 9.43
C ASP A 22 -7.72 -9.70 8.18
N CYS A 23 -7.70 -9.01 7.03
CA CYS A 23 -7.12 -9.49 5.78
C CYS A 23 -5.60 -9.24 5.68
N TRP A 24 -4.98 -8.62 6.69
CA TRP A 24 -3.57 -8.20 6.66
C TRP A 24 -2.61 -9.32 6.25
N ALA A 25 -2.73 -10.51 6.86
CA ALA A 25 -1.85 -11.64 6.55
C ALA A 25 -1.91 -12.05 5.07
N MET A 26 -3.10 -11.98 4.45
CA MET A 26 -3.27 -12.27 3.03
C MET A 26 -2.67 -11.18 2.15
N TYR A 27 -2.87 -9.90 2.50
CA TYR A 27 -2.24 -8.78 1.78
C TYR A 27 -0.71 -8.86 1.84
N GLU A 28 -0.16 -9.22 3.00
CA GLU A 28 1.27 -9.39 3.20
C GLU A 28 1.84 -10.51 2.30
N GLU A 29 1.18 -11.67 2.23
CA GLU A 29 1.61 -12.77 1.37
C GLU A 29 1.50 -12.41 -0.13
N ILE A 30 0.43 -11.73 -0.55
CA ILE A 30 0.31 -11.23 -1.93
C ILE A 30 1.45 -10.23 -2.23
N GLY A 31 1.73 -9.32 -1.30
CA GLY A 31 2.83 -8.36 -1.39
C GLY A 31 4.20 -9.04 -1.52
N ARG A 32 4.47 -10.08 -0.72
CA ARG A 32 5.71 -10.89 -0.81
C ARG A 32 5.89 -11.52 -2.18
N VAL A 33 4.82 -12.07 -2.76
CA VAL A 33 4.84 -12.64 -4.11
C VAL A 33 5.11 -11.57 -5.16
N ALA A 34 4.44 -10.42 -5.08
CA ALA A 34 4.63 -9.30 -6.01
C ALA A 34 6.09 -8.78 -5.98
N VAL A 35 6.63 -8.52 -4.78
CA VAL A 35 8.02 -8.11 -4.60
C VAL A 35 8.99 -9.17 -5.13
N GLY A 36 8.74 -10.45 -4.85
CA GLY A 36 9.54 -11.56 -5.35
C GLY A 36 9.60 -11.59 -6.88
N ARG A 37 8.47 -11.38 -7.55
CA ARG A 37 8.40 -11.30 -9.03
C ARG A 37 9.16 -10.09 -9.56
N LEU A 38 8.94 -8.90 -9.01
CA LEU A 38 9.63 -7.69 -9.43
C LEU A 38 11.15 -7.81 -9.27
N ARG A 39 11.61 -8.36 -8.14
CA ARG A 39 13.05 -8.56 -7.90
C ARG A 39 13.74 -9.39 -8.99
N LEU A 40 13.02 -10.34 -9.59
CA LEU A 40 13.54 -11.22 -10.64
C LEU A 40 13.39 -10.61 -12.04
N ALA A 41 12.28 -9.92 -12.31
CA ALA A 41 11.94 -9.45 -13.66
C ALA A 41 12.32 -7.99 -13.93
N ASP A 42 12.15 -7.11 -12.94
CA ASP A 42 12.31 -5.67 -13.10
C ASP A 42 12.75 -5.00 -11.79
N ARG A 43 14.08 -4.92 -11.63
CA ARG A 43 14.67 -4.30 -10.43
C ARG A 43 14.48 -2.80 -10.38
N ASP A 44 14.35 -2.13 -11.52
CA ASP A 44 14.20 -0.67 -11.55
C ASP A 44 12.79 -0.28 -11.13
N ALA A 45 11.77 -1.05 -11.51
CA ALA A 45 10.41 -0.92 -10.99
C ALA A 45 10.36 -1.14 -9.46
N LEU A 46 11.02 -2.19 -8.95
CA LEU A 46 11.13 -2.39 -7.49
C LEU A 46 11.83 -1.21 -6.80
N ARG A 47 12.86 -0.65 -7.43
CA ARG A 47 13.59 0.52 -6.91
C ARG A 47 12.72 1.78 -6.90
N ALA A 48 11.84 1.95 -7.89
CA ALA A 48 10.88 3.05 -7.94
C ALA A 48 9.88 2.96 -6.78
N ILE A 49 9.31 1.77 -6.53
CA ILE A 49 8.44 1.53 -5.37
C ILE A 49 9.20 1.82 -4.06
N ALA A 50 10.41 1.29 -3.90
CA ALA A 50 11.19 1.49 -2.68
C ALA A 50 11.50 2.98 -2.41
N ARG A 51 11.80 3.77 -3.45
CA ARG A 51 12.00 5.21 -3.30
C ARG A 51 10.73 5.94 -2.89
N ALA A 52 9.60 5.61 -3.50
CA ALA A 52 8.32 6.18 -3.11
C ALA A 52 7.93 5.79 -1.68
N TRP A 53 8.23 4.55 -1.26
CA TRP A 53 7.99 4.08 0.10
C TRP A 53 8.78 4.90 1.12
N VAL A 54 10.11 5.02 0.92
CA VAL A 54 10.97 5.81 1.83
C VAL A 54 10.49 7.26 1.93
N ALA A 55 10.11 7.87 0.80
CA ALA A 55 9.57 9.24 0.83
C ALA A 55 8.24 9.36 1.58
N SER A 56 7.39 8.33 1.52
CA SER A 56 6.14 8.28 2.29
C SER A 56 6.43 8.12 3.78
N ASP A 57 7.27 7.14 4.14
CA ASP A 57 7.69 6.86 5.52
C ASP A 57 8.31 8.09 6.19
N ASP A 58 9.23 8.78 5.50
CA ASP A 58 9.85 10.01 5.99
C ASP A 58 8.82 11.12 6.26
N ALA A 59 7.79 11.25 5.41
CA ALA A 59 6.76 12.26 5.59
C ALA A 59 5.78 11.90 6.72
N GLN A 60 5.46 10.62 6.88
CA GLN A 60 4.62 10.14 7.98
C GLN A 60 5.35 10.30 9.32
N ALA A 61 6.64 9.96 9.39
CA ALA A 61 7.47 10.19 10.56
C ALA A 61 7.51 11.69 10.93
N ALA A 62 7.74 12.57 9.95
CA ALA A 62 7.72 14.01 10.18
C ALA A 62 6.35 14.53 10.67
N LEU A 63 5.24 13.96 10.18
CA LEU A 63 3.90 14.29 10.66
C LEU A 63 3.71 13.85 12.12
N VAL A 64 4.14 12.64 12.48
CA VAL A 64 4.09 12.13 13.86
C VAL A 64 4.89 13.02 14.81
N ASP A 65 6.05 13.51 14.37
CA ASP A 65 6.90 14.40 15.15
C ASP A 65 6.38 15.85 15.21
N THR A 66 5.36 16.21 14.42
CA THR A 66 4.78 17.56 14.40
C THR A 66 3.80 17.72 15.56
N ASP A 67 4.04 18.72 16.42
CA ASP A 67 3.12 19.04 17.53
C ASP A 67 1.72 19.39 17.01
N ARG A 68 0.68 18.89 17.68
CA ARG A 68 -0.72 19.09 17.31
C ARG A 68 -1.19 20.56 17.32
N HIS A 69 -0.44 21.44 17.98
CA HIS A 69 -0.67 22.89 18.05
C HIS A 69 0.30 23.68 17.16
N SER A 70 1.17 22.99 16.42
CA SER A 70 2.07 23.62 15.46
C SER A 70 1.27 24.32 14.35
N PRO A 71 1.64 25.55 13.94
CA PRO A 71 1.04 26.19 12.77
C PRO A 71 1.32 25.42 11.47
N ASP A 72 2.31 24.52 11.46
CA ASP A 72 2.71 23.74 10.27
C ASP A 72 1.98 22.38 10.16
N LEU A 73 1.09 22.03 11.10
CA LEU A 73 0.45 20.72 11.15
C LEU A 73 -0.30 20.37 9.87
N ASP A 74 -1.09 21.32 9.34
CA ASP A 74 -1.87 21.06 8.12
C ASP A 74 -0.96 20.89 6.90
N ALA A 75 0.13 21.64 6.81
CA ALA A 75 1.14 21.45 5.76
C ALA A 75 1.84 20.08 5.86
N ALA A 76 2.08 19.58 7.07
CA ALA A 76 2.64 18.26 7.31
C ALA A 76 1.65 17.14 6.90
N LYS A 77 0.36 17.28 7.23
CA LYS A 77 -0.70 16.35 6.81
C LYS A 77 -0.81 16.28 5.29
N ASP A 78 -0.94 17.44 4.65
CA ASP A 78 -1.05 17.50 3.19
C ASP A 78 0.18 16.88 2.51
N ARG A 79 1.37 17.08 3.08
CA ARG A 79 2.59 16.46 2.57
C ARG A 79 2.52 14.94 2.68
N ALA A 80 2.19 14.42 3.86
CA ALA A 80 2.06 12.99 4.13
C ALA A 80 1.03 12.34 3.19
N GLU A 81 -0.15 12.94 3.03
CA GLU A 81 -1.21 12.45 2.12
C GLU A 81 -0.75 12.44 0.66
N ARG A 82 -0.09 13.51 0.20
CA ARG A 82 0.41 13.59 -1.18
C ARG A 82 1.44 12.51 -1.50
N VAL A 83 2.44 12.31 -0.64
CA VAL A 83 3.48 11.31 -0.92
C VAL A 83 2.94 9.88 -0.82
N ASP A 84 1.96 9.65 0.05
CA ASP A 84 1.29 8.37 0.18
C ASP A 84 0.41 8.06 -1.05
N ALA A 85 -0.26 9.07 -1.62
CA ALA A 85 -0.93 8.95 -2.92
C ALA A 85 0.07 8.61 -4.05
N VAL A 86 1.24 9.26 -4.08
CA VAL A 86 2.29 8.93 -5.06
C VAL A 86 2.78 7.49 -4.91
N LEU A 87 2.99 7.01 -3.68
CA LEU A 87 3.35 5.61 -3.42
C LEU A 87 2.30 4.66 -3.99
N ARG A 88 1.02 4.88 -3.71
CA ARG A 88 -0.08 4.07 -4.25
C ARG A 88 -0.10 4.06 -5.77
N ASP A 89 0.09 5.21 -6.41
CA ASP A 89 0.11 5.32 -7.86
C ASP A 89 1.32 4.60 -8.48
N VAL A 90 2.50 4.71 -7.87
CA VAL A 90 3.70 3.97 -8.32
C VAL A 90 3.48 2.47 -8.21
N ILE A 91 2.95 1.97 -7.09
CA ILE A 91 2.64 0.55 -6.91
C ILE A 91 1.63 0.09 -7.98
N ARG A 92 0.53 0.83 -8.16
CA ARG A 92 -0.51 0.48 -9.14
C ARG A 92 0.07 0.40 -10.56
N ASN A 93 0.82 1.41 -10.98
CA ASN A 93 1.36 1.48 -12.33
C ASN A 93 2.45 0.43 -12.61
N VAL A 94 3.22 0.05 -11.57
CA VAL A 94 4.22 -1.03 -11.68
C VAL A 94 3.55 -2.41 -11.75
N LEU A 95 2.55 -2.66 -10.91
CA LEU A 95 1.92 -3.99 -10.83
C LEU A 95 0.87 -4.22 -11.94
N PHE A 96 0.22 -3.16 -12.40
CA PHE A 96 -0.85 -3.20 -13.39
C PHE A 96 -0.59 -2.15 -14.48
N PRO A 97 0.49 -2.29 -15.26
CA PRO A 97 0.77 -1.37 -16.36
C PRO A 97 -0.41 -1.39 -17.33
N ALA A 98 -0.76 -0.21 -17.87
CA ALA A 98 -1.80 -0.11 -18.90
C ALA A 98 -1.48 -1.06 -20.04
N ALA A 99 -2.48 -1.80 -20.52
CA ALA A 99 -2.31 -2.68 -21.67
C ALA A 99 -1.88 -1.84 -22.87
N THR A 100 -0.66 -2.08 -23.36
CA THR A 100 -0.11 -1.50 -24.59
C THR A 100 -0.71 -2.16 -25.82
#